data_AF-A0A4D7K907-F1
#
_entry.id   AF-A0A4D7K907-F1
#
_cell.length_a   1.000
_cell.length_b   1.000
_cell.length_c   1.000
_cell.angle_alpha   90.00
_cell.angle_beta   90.00
_cell.angle_gamma   90.00
#
_symmetry.space_group_name_H-M   'P 1'
#
loop_
_entity.id
_entity.type
_entity.pdbx_description
1 polymer ?
#
loop_
_entity_poly.entity_id
_entity_poly.type
_entity_poly.pdbx_seq_one_letter_code
_entity_poly.pdbx_strand_id
1 'polypeptide(L)'
;MAKKESIKSLKELQVMMPELVKKYGNDQKIVLGALANPILALEELGYSISAKAKTEIEERIKYGPEGKKEFEKIEKKIQKTAGKSIDPNSNKDLSKYFEKKLGDEFKLNKKKVKTADLIRLINKPPDKRAILIKNRDPLEKYKKADDLIPLLIEYREMKASVPELAPKPLYKKITAGKMKSGISFSKMKIKMNKSSKAATRKTKK
;
A
#
# COMPACT_ATOMS: atom_id res chain seq x y z
N MET A 1 -12.68 18.05 -27.84
CA MET A 1 -12.01 17.67 -26.58
C MET A 1 -12.12 16.16 -26.42
N ALA A 2 -10.99 15.43 -26.38
CA ALA A 2 -11.03 13.97 -26.31
C ALA A 2 -11.65 13.51 -24.99
N LYS A 3 -12.55 12.51 -25.07
CA LYS A 3 -13.27 11.94 -23.93
C LYS A 3 -12.25 11.40 -22.91
N LYS A 4 -12.20 11.97 -21.70
CA LYS A 4 -11.42 11.40 -20.59
C LYS A 4 -12.00 10.02 -20.29
N GLU A 5 -11.28 8.98 -20.66
CA GLU A 5 -11.64 7.62 -20.24
C GLU A 5 -11.45 7.54 -18.71
N SER A 6 -12.52 7.11 -18.03
CA SER A 6 -12.56 7.03 -16.57
C SER A 6 -12.43 5.59 -16.13
N ILE A 7 -11.51 5.34 -15.20
CA ILE A 7 -11.24 4.04 -14.60
C ILE A 7 -11.88 4.01 -13.21
N LYS A 8 -12.89 3.16 -13.05
CA LYS A 8 -13.71 3.05 -11.84
C LYS A 8 -13.32 1.87 -10.96
N SER A 9 -12.55 0.91 -11.47
CA SER A 9 -12.08 -0.24 -10.69
C SER A 9 -10.74 -0.78 -11.17
N LEU A 10 -10.08 -1.58 -10.35
CA LEU A 10 -8.88 -2.34 -10.76
C LEU A 10 -9.18 -3.29 -11.93
N LYS A 11 -10.37 -3.90 -11.96
CA LYS A 11 -10.77 -4.82 -13.02
C LYS A 11 -10.86 -4.12 -14.38
N GLU A 12 -11.42 -2.90 -14.41
CA GLU A 12 -11.45 -2.09 -15.63
C GLU A 12 -10.03 -1.77 -16.12
N LEU A 13 -9.13 -1.36 -15.22
CA LEU A 13 -7.73 -1.14 -15.57
C LEU A 13 -7.11 -2.41 -16.19
N GLN A 14 -7.30 -3.58 -15.57
CA GLN A 14 -6.75 -4.85 -16.07
C GLN A 14 -7.25 -5.19 -17.48
N VAL A 15 -8.51 -4.89 -17.79
CA VAL A 15 -9.06 -5.09 -19.14
C VAL A 15 -8.40 -4.15 -20.15
N MET A 16 -8.06 -2.93 -19.74
CA MET A 16 -7.41 -1.92 -20.58
C MET A 16 -5.90 -2.12 -20.74
N MET A 17 -5.25 -2.82 -19.80
CA MET A 17 -3.79 -3.00 -19.77
C MET A 17 -3.17 -3.49 -21.09
N PRO A 18 -3.74 -4.46 -21.82
CA PRO A 18 -3.15 -4.92 -23.09
C PRO A 18 -3.03 -3.79 -24.12
N GLU A 19 -4.07 -2.96 -24.27
CA GLU A 19 -4.06 -1.83 -25.21
C GLU A 19 -3.12 -0.71 -24.73
N LEU A 20 -3.08 -0.44 -23.41
CA LEU A 20 -2.13 0.52 -22.82
C LEU A 20 -0.67 0.11 -23.09
N VAL A 21 -0.34 -1.17 -22.89
CA VAL A 21 1.01 -1.70 -23.16
C VAL A 21 1.32 -1.66 -24.64
N LYS A 22 0.36 -1.99 -25.52
CA LYS A 22 0.56 -1.91 -26.97
C LYS A 22 0.81 -0.48 -27.44
N LYS A 23 0.11 0.49 -26.87
CA LYS A 23 0.19 1.90 -27.26
C LYS A 23 1.41 2.61 -26.68
N TYR A 24 1.77 2.32 -25.43
CA TYR A 24 2.77 3.08 -24.67
C TYR A 24 3.97 2.25 -24.18
N GLY A 25 3.98 0.94 -24.38
CA GLY A 25 5.02 0.05 -23.83
C GLY A 25 6.43 0.25 -24.38
N ASN A 26 6.58 1.02 -25.46
CA ASN A 26 7.88 1.43 -26.01
C ASN A 26 8.34 2.81 -25.52
N ASP A 27 7.48 3.58 -24.86
CA ASP A 27 7.83 4.87 -24.28
C ASP A 27 8.47 4.64 -22.90
N GLN A 28 9.80 4.76 -22.85
CA GLN A 28 10.57 4.54 -21.63
C GLN A 28 10.14 5.45 -20.48
N LYS A 29 9.73 6.69 -20.77
CA LYS A 29 9.30 7.64 -19.74
C LYS A 29 7.99 7.18 -19.10
N ILE A 30 7.03 6.75 -19.92
CA ILE A 30 5.75 6.23 -19.45
C ILE A 30 5.94 4.92 -18.68
N VAL A 31 6.77 4.01 -19.19
CA VAL A 31 7.08 2.74 -18.50
C VAL A 31 7.72 2.99 -17.15
N LEU A 32 8.72 3.88 -17.06
CA LEU A 32 9.35 4.26 -15.80
C LEU A 32 8.38 4.93 -14.84
N GLY A 33 7.52 5.83 -15.35
CA GLY A 33 6.45 6.43 -14.57
C GLY A 33 5.52 5.36 -13.99
N ALA A 34 5.07 4.42 -14.82
CA ALA A 34 4.16 3.36 -14.41
C ALA A 34 4.78 2.42 -13.35
N LEU A 35 6.09 2.13 -13.43
CA LEU A 35 6.80 1.36 -12.42
C LEU A 35 6.95 2.13 -11.09
N ALA A 36 7.15 3.44 -11.14
CA ALA A 36 7.29 4.27 -9.95
C ALA A 36 5.94 4.55 -9.26
N ASN A 37 4.91 4.89 -10.05
CA ASN A 37 3.56 5.16 -9.60
C ASN A 37 2.57 5.05 -10.78
N PRO A 38 1.85 3.92 -10.94
CA PRO A 38 0.96 3.72 -12.09
C PRO A 38 -0.27 4.61 -12.05
N ILE A 39 -0.72 5.06 -10.87
CA ILE A 39 -1.84 6.00 -10.75
C ILE A 39 -1.45 7.34 -11.38
N LEU A 40 -0.28 7.88 -11.02
CA LEU A 40 0.21 9.14 -11.60
C LEU A 40 0.51 9.01 -13.10
N ALA A 41 1.05 7.87 -13.54
CA ALA A 41 1.31 7.62 -14.95
C ALA A 41 0.02 7.64 -15.78
N LEU A 42 -1.04 6.97 -15.30
CA LEU A 42 -2.34 6.97 -15.96
C LEU A 42 -2.98 8.37 -15.97
N GLU A 43 -2.85 9.14 -14.89
CA GLU A 43 -3.32 10.53 -14.84
C GLU A 43 -2.58 11.42 -15.86
N GLU A 44 -1.28 11.24 -16.04
CA GLU A 44 -0.49 11.95 -17.07
C GLU A 44 -0.89 11.58 -18.50
N LEU A 45 -1.35 10.34 -18.72
CA LEU A 45 -1.93 9.90 -19.98
C LEU A 45 -3.35 10.42 -20.22
N GLY A 46 -3.91 11.16 -19.26
CA GLY A 46 -5.23 11.79 -19.37
C GLY A 46 -6.39 10.97 -18.79
N TYR A 47 -6.11 9.82 -18.16
CA TYR A 47 -7.15 9.00 -17.51
C TYR A 47 -7.62 9.63 -16.20
N SER A 48 -8.92 9.52 -15.91
CA SER A 48 -9.46 9.88 -14.60
C SER A 48 -9.73 8.64 -13.78
N ILE A 49 -9.07 8.50 -12.63
CA ILE A 49 -9.21 7.32 -11.76
C ILE A 49 -10.06 7.70 -10.55
N SER A 50 -11.12 6.94 -10.30
CA SER A 50 -11.96 7.14 -9.10
C SER A 50 -11.17 6.90 -7.80
N ALA A 51 -11.55 7.54 -6.70
CA ALA A 51 -10.89 7.36 -5.41
C ALA A 51 -10.85 5.88 -4.98
N LYS A 52 -11.95 5.15 -5.18
CA LYS A 52 -12.04 3.71 -4.92
C LYS A 52 -11.03 2.91 -5.75
N ALA A 53 -10.95 3.19 -7.06
CA ALA A 53 -9.99 2.51 -7.93
C ALA A 53 -8.54 2.80 -7.55
N LYS A 54 -8.23 4.03 -7.12
CA LYS A 54 -6.89 4.38 -6.62
C LYS A 54 -6.51 3.49 -5.43
N THR A 55 -7.40 3.36 -4.46
CA THR A 55 -7.19 2.48 -3.29
C THR A 55 -7.01 1.03 -3.71
N GLU A 56 -7.89 0.49 -4.57
CA GLU A 56 -7.78 -0.91 -5.04
C GLU A 56 -6.46 -1.19 -5.79
N ILE A 57 -6.04 -0.26 -6.66
CA ILE A 57 -4.78 -0.37 -7.42
C ILE A 57 -3.60 -0.32 -6.45
N GLU A 58 -3.60 0.64 -5.53
CA GLU A 58 -2.53 0.81 -4.56
C GLU A 58 -2.40 -0.40 -3.64
N GLU A 59 -3.50 -0.92 -3.10
CA GLU A 59 -3.53 -2.15 -2.30
C GLU A 59 -3.03 -3.35 -3.09
N ARG A 60 -3.45 -3.49 -4.35
CA ARG A 60 -3.04 -4.60 -5.20
C ARG A 60 -1.54 -4.58 -5.45
N ILE A 61 -0.96 -3.41 -5.69
CA ILE A 61 0.49 -3.25 -5.92
C ILE A 61 1.25 -3.49 -4.63
N LYS A 62 0.77 -2.95 -3.53
CA LYS A 62 1.43 -3.04 -2.23
C LYS A 62 1.42 -4.47 -1.69
N TYR A 63 0.26 -5.10 -1.64
CA TYR A 63 0.07 -6.31 -0.85
C TYR A 63 -0.19 -7.55 -1.69
N GLY A 64 -0.49 -7.38 -2.98
CA GLY A 64 -0.97 -8.49 -3.81
C GLY A 64 -2.28 -9.10 -3.26
N PRO A 65 -2.72 -10.24 -3.80
CA PRO A 65 -3.94 -10.92 -3.33
C PRO A 65 -3.77 -11.55 -1.94
N GLU A 66 -2.60 -12.10 -1.65
CA GLU A 66 -2.32 -12.84 -0.41
C GLU A 66 -2.05 -11.90 0.74
N GLY A 67 -1.16 -10.91 0.55
CA GLY A 67 -0.90 -9.91 1.57
C GLY A 67 -2.15 -9.11 1.93
N LYS A 68 -3.05 -8.81 0.96
CA LYS A 68 -4.34 -8.18 1.28
C LYS A 68 -5.18 -9.04 2.24
N LYS A 69 -5.24 -10.36 2.03
CA LYS A 69 -5.96 -11.27 2.95
C LYS A 69 -5.30 -11.29 4.33
N GLU A 70 -3.99 -11.20 4.41
CA GLU A 70 -3.26 -11.12 5.69
C GLU A 70 -3.55 -9.81 6.43
N PHE A 71 -3.53 -8.68 5.72
CA PHE A 71 -3.98 -7.38 6.23
C PHE A 71 -5.39 -7.45 6.79
N GLU A 72 -6.35 -7.94 6.00
CA GLU A 72 -7.74 -8.07 6.45
C GLU A 72 -7.89 -9.00 7.67
N LYS A 73 -7.07 -10.06 7.77
CA LYS A 73 -7.06 -10.95 8.94
C LYS A 73 -6.57 -10.21 10.19
N ILE A 74 -5.51 -9.43 10.09
CA ILE A 74 -4.96 -8.68 11.22
C ILE A 74 -5.91 -7.54 11.62
N GLU A 75 -6.51 -6.83 10.67
CA GLU A 75 -7.52 -5.82 10.95
C GLU A 75 -8.73 -6.41 11.69
N LYS A 76 -9.21 -7.58 11.26
CA LYS A 76 -10.28 -8.31 11.97
C LYS A 76 -9.86 -8.73 13.38
N LYS A 77 -8.60 -9.16 13.59
CA LYS A 77 -8.09 -9.47 14.94
C LYS A 77 -8.07 -8.21 15.81
N ILE A 78 -7.56 -7.09 15.29
CA ILE A 78 -7.53 -5.79 15.98
C ILE A 78 -8.94 -5.38 16.40
N GLN A 79 -9.91 -5.43 15.50
CA GLN A 79 -11.31 -5.08 15.79
C GLN A 79 -11.92 -5.99 16.86
N LYS A 80 -11.67 -7.31 16.78
CA LYS A 80 -12.13 -8.27 17.80
C LYS A 80 -11.53 -7.98 19.17
N THR A 81 -10.22 -7.78 19.25
CA THR A 81 -9.52 -7.48 20.51
C THR A 81 -9.94 -6.14 21.10
N ALA A 82 -10.21 -5.14 20.26
CA ALA A 82 -10.70 -3.84 20.68
C ALA A 82 -12.17 -3.84 21.12
N GLY A 83 -12.94 -4.89 20.78
CA GLY A 83 -14.37 -5.01 21.06
C GLY A 83 -15.25 -4.01 20.27
N LYS A 84 -14.69 -3.29 19.30
CA LYS A 84 -15.37 -2.29 18.45
C LYS A 84 -14.68 -2.19 17.08
N SER A 85 -15.38 -1.58 16.11
CA SER A 85 -14.81 -1.21 14.81
C SER A 85 -13.79 -0.08 14.98
N ILE A 86 -12.57 -0.43 15.37
CA ILE A 86 -11.41 0.47 15.36
C ILE A 86 -10.71 0.32 14.01
N ASP A 87 -10.44 1.46 13.37
CA ASP A 87 -9.53 1.51 12.22
C ASP A 87 -8.08 1.62 12.72
N PRO A 88 -7.20 0.64 12.44
CA PRO A 88 -5.79 0.68 12.84
C PRO A 88 -4.96 1.76 12.13
N ASN A 89 -5.51 2.43 11.11
CA ASN A 89 -4.91 3.62 10.50
C ASN A 89 -5.44 4.93 11.10
N SER A 90 -6.49 4.87 11.92
CA SER A 90 -7.09 6.04 12.55
C SER A 90 -6.40 6.32 13.87
N ASN A 91 -5.48 7.29 13.83
CA ASN A 91 -4.82 7.84 15.02
C ASN A 91 -5.84 8.24 16.11
N LYS A 92 -6.99 8.77 15.69
CA LYS A 92 -8.06 9.22 16.59
C LYS A 92 -8.72 8.04 17.31
N ASP A 93 -9.02 6.95 16.59
CA ASP A 93 -9.68 5.79 17.19
C ASP A 93 -8.75 5.02 18.11
N LEU A 94 -7.49 4.86 17.71
CA LEU A 94 -6.46 4.24 18.55
C LEU A 94 -6.20 5.06 19.81
N SER A 95 -6.04 6.39 19.69
CA SER A 95 -5.83 7.26 20.86
C SER A 95 -6.98 7.13 21.86
N LYS A 96 -8.23 7.25 21.39
CA LYS A 96 -9.42 7.09 22.24
C LYS A 96 -9.50 5.73 22.93
N TYR A 97 -9.11 4.66 22.24
CA TYR A 97 -9.10 3.32 22.82
C TYR A 97 -8.12 3.22 23.98
N PHE A 98 -6.88 3.68 23.78
CA PHE A 98 -5.84 3.60 24.81
C PHE A 98 -6.09 4.56 25.97
N GLU A 99 -6.59 5.77 25.73
CA GLU A 99 -7.03 6.69 26.79
C GLU A 99 -8.10 6.06 27.66
N LYS A 100 -9.14 5.47 27.03
CA LYS A 100 -10.23 4.83 27.77
C LYS A 100 -9.78 3.60 28.56
N LYS A 101 -8.87 2.80 27.99
CA LYS A 101 -8.50 1.50 28.57
C LYS A 101 -7.38 1.59 29.61
N LEU A 102 -6.40 2.47 29.39
CA LEU A 102 -5.22 2.59 30.24
C LEU A 102 -5.28 3.80 31.20
N GLY A 103 -6.22 4.73 30.99
CA GLY A 103 -6.28 5.99 31.75
C GLY A 103 -5.10 6.91 31.44
N ASP A 104 -4.74 7.80 32.37
CA ASP A 104 -3.61 8.74 32.18
C ASP A 104 -2.24 8.07 32.36
N GLU A 105 -2.16 7.10 33.27
CA GLU A 105 -0.95 6.35 33.60
C GLU A 105 -1.24 4.87 33.83
N PHE A 106 -0.34 4.01 33.35
CA PHE A 106 -0.39 2.58 33.59
C PHE A 106 0.95 2.06 34.10
N LYS A 107 0.93 0.90 34.76
CA LYS A 107 2.13 0.23 35.26
C LYS A 107 2.68 -0.72 34.20
N LEU A 108 3.96 -0.56 33.88
CA LEU A 108 4.69 -1.43 32.97
C LEU A 108 6.03 -1.81 33.60
N ASN A 109 6.27 -3.10 33.85
CA ASN A 109 7.49 -3.60 34.50
C ASN A 109 7.86 -2.81 35.77
N LYS A 110 6.88 -2.60 36.67
CA LYS A 110 7.00 -1.85 37.93
C LYS A 110 7.24 -0.32 37.78
N LYS A 111 7.35 0.21 36.57
CA LYS A 111 7.43 1.66 36.30
C LYS A 111 6.05 2.22 35.95
N LYS A 112 5.77 3.44 36.40
CA LYS A 112 4.62 4.22 35.91
C LYS A 112 4.97 4.83 34.56
N VAL A 113 4.09 4.69 33.58
CA VAL A 113 4.27 5.24 32.24
C VAL A 113 3.02 6.00 31.84
N LYS A 114 3.20 7.16 31.22
CA LYS A 114 2.09 7.99 30.74
C LYS A 114 1.51 7.42 29.45
N THR A 115 0.18 7.37 29.37
CA THR A 115 -0.53 6.92 28.18
C THR A 115 -0.26 7.83 26.98
N ALA A 116 -0.04 9.13 27.23
CA ALA A 116 0.36 10.10 26.21
C ALA A 116 1.63 9.69 25.43
N ASP A 117 2.61 9.05 26.10
CA ASP A 117 3.85 8.61 25.44
C ASP A 117 3.58 7.44 24.48
N LEU A 118 2.72 6.51 24.88
CA LEU A 118 2.28 5.40 24.03
C LEU A 118 1.52 5.93 22.82
N ILE A 119 0.55 6.83 23.02
CA ILE A 119 -0.25 7.43 21.96
C ILE A 119 0.64 8.19 20.97
N ARG A 120 1.64 8.93 21.47
CA ARG A 120 2.60 9.63 20.62
C ARG A 120 3.38 8.68 19.72
N LEU A 121 3.71 7.47 20.19
CA LEU A 121 4.39 6.46 19.38
C LEU A 121 3.45 5.80 18.36
N ILE A 122 2.21 5.51 18.76
CA ILE A 122 1.19 4.94 17.87
C ILE A 122 0.92 5.88 16.70
N ASN A 123 0.74 7.18 17.00
CA ASN A 123 0.41 8.20 16.00
C ASN A 123 1.58 8.53 15.04
N LYS A 124 2.79 8.09 15.35
CA LYS A 124 3.92 8.21 14.42
C LYS A 124 3.84 7.11 13.36
N PRO A 125 4.04 7.45 12.08
CA PRO A 125 4.15 6.44 11.04
C PRO A 125 5.30 5.46 11.38
N PRO A 126 5.20 4.19 10.97
CA PRO A 126 6.25 3.21 11.20
C PRO A 126 7.56 3.72 10.58
N ASP A 127 8.62 3.80 11.39
CA ASP A 127 9.96 4.08 10.88
C ASP A 127 10.44 2.82 10.15
N LYS A 128 10.26 2.81 8.83
CA LYS A 128 10.61 1.68 7.97
C LYS A 128 12.08 1.28 8.10
N ARG A 129 12.99 2.23 8.35
CA ARG A 129 14.41 1.91 8.54
C ARG A 129 14.62 1.22 9.88
N ALA A 130 14.00 1.70 10.95
CA ALA A 130 14.10 1.06 12.25
C ALA A 130 13.49 -0.35 12.24
N ILE A 131 12.34 -0.52 11.59
CA ILE A 131 11.63 -1.80 11.52
C ILE A 131 12.39 -2.79 10.63
N LEU A 132 12.76 -2.41 9.40
CA LEU A 132 13.37 -3.34 8.44
C LEU A 132 14.85 -3.61 8.68
N ILE A 133 15.61 -2.63 9.20
CA ILE A 133 17.06 -2.76 9.38
C ILE A 133 17.41 -3.17 10.80
N LYS A 134 16.68 -2.65 11.80
CA LYS A 134 16.97 -2.89 13.22
C LYS A 134 16.01 -3.87 13.88
N ASN A 135 14.97 -4.36 13.18
CA ASN A 135 13.92 -5.24 13.73
C ASN A 135 13.40 -4.73 15.08
N ARG A 136 13.14 -3.41 15.16
CA ARG A 136 12.66 -2.79 16.40
C ARG A 136 11.57 -1.77 16.10
N ASP A 137 10.31 -2.13 16.39
CA ASP A 137 9.25 -1.13 16.51
C ASP A 137 9.32 -0.47 17.90
N PRO A 138 9.28 0.87 18.01
CA PRO A 138 9.22 1.56 19.31
C PRO A 138 8.11 1.07 20.26
N LEU A 139 7.02 0.53 19.72
CA LEU A 139 5.90 -0.06 20.48
C LEU A 139 6.25 -1.38 21.16
N GLU A 140 7.34 -2.06 20.80
CA GLU A 140 7.78 -3.29 21.46
C GLU A 140 7.97 -3.13 22.97
N LYS A 141 8.41 -1.94 23.40
CA LYS A 141 8.54 -1.60 24.82
C LYS A 141 7.23 -1.77 25.58
N TYR A 142 6.11 -1.56 24.90
CA TYR A 142 4.75 -1.56 25.43
C TYR A 142 4.00 -2.86 25.11
N LYS A 143 4.64 -3.88 24.56
CA LYS A 143 4.00 -5.14 24.14
C LYS A 143 3.15 -5.81 25.23
N LYS A 144 3.50 -5.60 26.51
CA LYS A 144 2.79 -6.16 27.67
C LYS A 144 1.72 -5.22 28.26
N ALA A 145 1.55 -4.02 27.72
CA ALA A 145 0.61 -3.04 28.27
C ALA A 145 -0.84 -3.33 27.83
N ASP A 146 -1.03 -3.87 26.62
CA ASP A 146 -2.35 -4.24 26.10
C ASP A 146 -2.23 -5.31 25.00
N ASP A 147 -3.21 -6.20 24.91
CA ASP A 147 -3.28 -7.25 23.89
C ASP A 147 -3.39 -6.70 22.46
N LEU A 148 -3.84 -5.45 22.30
CA LEU A 148 -3.90 -4.78 21.00
C LEU A 148 -2.50 -4.39 20.49
N ILE A 149 -1.53 -4.14 21.38
CA ILE A 149 -0.20 -3.62 21.00
C ILE A 149 0.59 -4.63 20.16
N PRO A 150 0.67 -5.94 20.51
CA PRO A 150 1.28 -6.94 19.65
C PRO A 150 0.69 -6.96 18.23
N LEU A 151 -0.63 -6.84 18.11
CA LEU A 151 -1.32 -6.84 16.81
C LEU A 151 -1.01 -5.57 16.00
N LEU A 152 -0.86 -4.42 16.68
CA LEU A 152 -0.45 -3.17 16.04
C LEU A 152 1.00 -3.22 15.56
N ILE A 153 1.90 -3.89 16.29
CA ILE A 153 3.28 -4.11 15.85
C ILE A 153 3.28 -4.95 14.56
N GLU A 154 2.58 -6.09 14.57
CA GLU A 154 2.44 -6.96 13.38
C GLU A 154 1.85 -6.20 12.18
N TYR A 155 0.82 -5.38 12.42
CA TYR A 155 0.22 -4.53 11.39
C TYR A 155 1.22 -3.51 10.82
N ARG A 156 2.01 -2.86 11.68
CA ARG A 156 3.01 -1.86 11.29
C ARG A 156 4.18 -2.48 10.54
N GLU A 157 4.61 -3.68 10.94
CA GLU A 157 5.66 -4.44 10.25
C GLU A 157 5.26 -4.79 8.82
N MET A 158 4.06 -5.35 8.62
CA MET A 158 3.55 -5.61 7.28
C MET A 158 3.38 -4.33 6.45
N LYS A 159 3.02 -3.22 7.08
CA LYS A 159 2.89 -1.92 6.38
C LYS A 159 4.27 -1.36 6.01
N ALA A 160 5.28 -1.61 6.83
CA ALA A 160 6.65 -1.17 6.60
C ALA A 160 7.39 -2.04 5.57
N SER A 161 7.09 -3.33 5.49
CA SER A 161 7.74 -4.29 4.57
C SER A 161 7.51 -3.99 3.10
N VAL A 162 6.47 -3.22 2.79
CA VAL A 162 6.09 -2.88 1.43
C VAL A 162 6.58 -1.46 1.05
N PRO A 163 7.26 -1.30 -0.09
CA PRO A 163 7.62 0.02 -0.61
C PRO A 163 6.36 0.81 -0.98
N GLU A 164 6.38 2.11 -0.70
CA GLU A 164 5.32 3.01 -1.14
C GLU A 164 5.52 3.39 -2.61
N LEU A 165 4.40 3.70 -3.28
CA LEU A 165 4.45 4.33 -4.59
C LEU A 165 5.17 5.68 -4.49
N ALA A 166 5.91 6.05 -5.53
CA ALA A 166 6.65 7.30 -5.54
C ALA A 166 5.69 8.49 -5.38
N PRO A 167 5.91 9.39 -4.40
CA PRO A 167 5.11 10.58 -4.26
C PRO A 167 5.34 11.50 -5.47
N LYS A 168 4.36 12.35 -5.80
CA LYS A 168 4.39 13.26 -6.95
C LYS A 168 5.74 13.98 -7.20
N PRO A 169 6.42 14.56 -6.19
CA PRO A 169 7.73 15.19 -6.41
C PRO A 169 8.82 14.19 -6.84
N LEU A 170 8.85 12.99 -6.26
CA LEU A 170 9.81 11.95 -6.62
C LEU A 170 9.50 11.37 -7.99
N TYR A 171 8.22 11.09 -8.25
CA TYR A 171 7.72 10.64 -9.55
C TYR A 171 8.19 11.55 -10.69
N LYS A 172 8.00 12.88 -10.54
CA LYS A 172 8.46 13.86 -11.53
C LYS A 172 9.97 13.85 -11.75
N LYS A 173 10.77 13.62 -10.69
CA LYS A 173 12.23 13.51 -10.82
C LYS A 173 12.64 12.25 -11.58
N ILE A 174 11.96 11.13 -11.34
CA ILE A 174 12.17 9.86 -12.04
C ILE A 174 11.83 10.01 -13.54
N THR A 175 10.64 10.53 -13.87
CA THR A 175 10.22 10.67 -15.27
C THR A 175 10.96 11.77 -16.03
N ALA A 176 11.59 12.72 -15.34
CA ALA A 176 12.48 13.71 -15.94
C ALA A 176 13.93 13.23 -16.13
N GLY A 177 14.26 11.99 -15.75
CA GLY A 177 15.63 11.46 -15.83
C GLY A 177 16.62 12.09 -14.84
N LYS A 178 16.13 12.90 -13.89
CA LYS A 178 16.95 13.64 -12.90
C LYS A 178 17.39 12.77 -11.72
N MET A 179 16.97 11.50 -11.70
CA MET A 179 17.37 10.53 -10.68
C MET A 179 17.67 9.19 -11.38
N LYS A 180 18.89 8.67 -11.22
CA LYS A 180 19.21 7.30 -11.63
C LYS A 180 18.46 6.37 -10.68
N SER A 181 17.50 5.61 -11.18
CA SER A 181 16.69 4.67 -10.39
C SER A 181 17.48 3.49 -9.82
N GLY A 182 18.83 3.47 -9.87
CA GLY A 182 19.69 2.34 -9.50
C GLY A 182 19.52 1.10 -10.38
N ILE A 183 18.47 1.06 -11.21
CA ILE A 183 18.10 -0.04 -12.07
C ILE A 183 18.31 0.42 -13.52
N SER A 184 19.24 -0.23 -14.22
CA SER A 184 19.50 0.04 -15.64
C SER A 184 18.45 -0.66 -16.50
N PHE A 185 17.44 0.10 -16.94
CA PHE A 185 16.30 -0.42 -17.70
C PHE A 185 16.48 -0.38 -19.22
N SER A 186 17.65 0.02 -19.72
CA SER A 186 17.95 0.13 -21.16
C SER A 186 17.82 -1.18 -21.95
N LYS A 187 17.64 -2.31 -21.26
CA LYS A 187 17.43 -3.65 -21.85
C LYS A 187 16.04 -4.25 -21.59
N MET A 188 15.13 -3.55 -20.91
CA MET A 188 13.83 -4.12 -20.51
C MET A 188 12.84 -4.06 -21.69
N LYS A 189 12.81 -5.12 -22.50
CA LYS A 189 11.74 -5.34 -23.50
C LYS A 189 10.59 -6.10 -22.85
N ILE A 190 9.44 -5.46 -22.69
CA ILE A 190 8.21 -6.15 -22.26
C ILE A 190 7.76 -7.06 -23.41
N LYS A 191 8.07 -8.35 -23.33
CA LYS A 191 7.54 -9.36 -24.26
C LYS A 191 6.10 -9.68 -23.85
N MET A 192 5.13 -9.26 -24.66
CA MET A 192 3.76 -9.75 -24.53
C MET A 192 3.70 -11.22 -24.96
N ASN A 193 3.33 -12.13 -24.06
CA ASN A 193 2.95 -13.48 -24.46
C ASN A 193 1.66 -13.40 -25.28
N LYS A 194 1.74 -13.75 -26.57
CA LYS A 194 0.58 -13.91 -27.45
C LYS A 194 -0.21 -15.18 -27.05
N SER A 195 -0.82 -15.23 -25.87
CA SER A 195 -1.71 -16.33 -25.49
C SER A 195 -3.18 -15.90 -25.63
N SER A 196 -3.68 -15.98 -26.86
CA SER A 196 -5.09 -16.26 -27.18
C SER A 196 -5.30 -16.23 -28.70
N LYS A 197 -4.64 -17.13 -29.43
CA LYS A 197 -5.15 -17.53 -30.75
C LYS A 197 -6.13 -18.68 -30.55
N ALA A 198 -7.39 -18.38 -30.81
CA ALA A 198 -8.40 -19.25 -31.41
C ALA A 198 -8.67 -20.61 -30.72
N ALA A 199 -9.58 -20.60 -29.76
CA ALA A 199 -10.53 -21.70 -29.62
C ALA A 199 -11.57 -21.59 -30.76
N THR A 200 -11.15 -21.89 -32.00
CA THR A 200 -12.10 -22.22 -33.07
C THR A 200 -12.73 -23.57 -32.71
N ARG A 201 -13.90 -23.50 -32.10
CA ARG A 201 -14.80 -24.64 -31.91
C ARG A 201 -15.00 -25.34 -33.26
N LYS A 202 -14.56 -26.60 -33.35
CA LYS A 202 -15.05 -27.56 -34.33
C LYS A 202 -16.56 -27.66 -34.16
N THR A 203 -17.32 -27.17 -35.14
CA THR A 203 -18.70 -27.59 -35.40
C THR A 203 -18.88 -27.65 -36.90
N LYS A 204 -19.00 -28.88 -37.41
CA LYS A 204 -19.51 -29.35 -38.70
C LYS A 204 -18.90 -30.74 -38.93
N LYS A 205 -19.62 -31.77 -39.32
CA LYS A 205 -21.04 -32.11 -39.28
C LYS A 205 -21.05 -33.64 -39.48
#